data_AF-A0A7J9QFG5-F1
#
_entry.id   AF-A0A7J9QFG5-F1
#
_cell.length_a   1.000
_cell.length_b   1.000
_cell.length_c   1.000
_cell.angle_alpha   90.00
_cell.angle_beta   90.00
_cell.angle_gamma   90.00
#
_symmetry.space_group_name_H-M   'P 1'
#
loop_
_entity.id
_entity.type
_entity.pdbx_description
1 polymer ?
#
loop_
_entity_poly.entity_id
_entity_poly.type
_entity_poly.pdbx_seq_one_letter_code
_entity_poly.pdbx_strand_id
1 'polypeptide(L)'
;MIMLNTKRDFFKDIERIRSLSTVIDKKLSEVKPSDEDKIDKLTLEELQDLEKIAGIADFMLTKYADKKEMCSILKNFTSVITETTDSMGDLDDEISELILSAEDSISKVKDLHAHIDDKSNFKKKYSDGPDYDQAQTSSINLTNFVTEINTVEYQQKSSGHNTR
;
A
#
# COMPACT_ATOMS: atom_id res chain seq x y z
N MET A 1 -53.60 -74.10 -11.34
CA MET A 1 -52.25 -74.05 -11.94
C MET A 1 -51.30 -73.63 -10.83
N ILE A 2 -50.59 -74.59 -10.24
CA ILE A 2 -49.78 -74.39 -9.03
C ILE A 2 -48.43 -73.84 -9.49
N MET A 3 -48.18 -72.56 -9.21
CA MET A 3 -46.91 -71.91 -9.51
C MET A 3 -45.89 -72.38 -8.46
N LEU A 4 -45.00 -73.26 -8.89
CA LEU A 4 -43.99 -73.91 -8.06
C LEU A 4 -43.02 -72.90 -7.46
N ASN A 5 -42.80 -73.04 -6.16
CA ASN A 5 -41.82 -72.35 -5.33
C ASN A 5 -40.53 -71.99 -6.09
N THR A 6 -40.26 -70.70 -6.23
CA THR A 6 -38.93 -70.19 -6.57
C THR A 6 -37.96 -70.68 -5.50
N LYS A 7 -37.10 -71.64 -5.84
CA LYS A 7 -36.03 -72.11 -4.97
C LYS A 7 -35.24 -70.90 -4.49
N ARG A 8 -35.27 -70.67 -3.18
CA ARG A 8 -34.48 -69.63 -2.53
C ARG A 8 -33.02 -69.87 -2.90
N ASP A 9 -32.42 -68.91 -3.59
CA ASP A 9 -31.02 -69.02 -4.03
C ASP A 9 -30.11 -68.70 -2.85
N PHE A 10 -29.86 -69.72 -2.03
CA PHE A 10 -29.07 -69.62 -0.81
C PHE A 10 -27.69 -68.98 -1.05
N PHE A 11 -27.10 -69.14 -2.23
CA PHE A 11 -25.82 -68.50 -2.55
C PHE A 11 -25.94 -66.98 -2.63
N LYS A 12 -26.99 -66.47 -3.29
CA LYS A 12 -27.28 -65.02 -3.32
C LYS A 12 -27.59 -64.47 -1.94
N ASP A 13 -28.33 -65.21 -1.12
CA ASP A 13 -28.66 -64.78 0.23
C ASP A 13 -27.40 -64.70 1.12
N ILE A 14 -26.50 -65.68 1.02
CA ILE A 14 -25.21 -65.70 1.73
C ILE A 14 -24.33 -64.53 1.29
N GLU A 15 -24.23 -64.28 -0.02
CA GLU A 15 -23.44 -63.15 -0.54
C GLU A 15 -24.00 -61.82 -0.03
N ARG A 16 -25.32 -61.66 -0.05
CA ARG A 16 -26.01 -60.46 0.42
C ARG A 16 -25.82 -60.22 1.92
N ILE A 17 -25.88 -61.29 2.74
CA ILE A 17 -25.58 -61.21 4.18
C ILE A 17 -24.12 -60.83 4.41
N ARG A 18 -23.19 -61.42 3.64
CA ARG A 18 -21.76 -61.12 3.76
C ARG A 18 -21.46 -59.66 3.39
N SER A 19 -22.03 -59.16 2.29
CA SER A 19 -21.94 -57.74 1.90
C SER A 19 -22.52 -56.82 2.97
N LEU A 20 -23.68 -57.15 3.54
CA LEU A 20 -24.29 -56.38 4.61
C LEU A 20 -23.42 -56.35 5.86
N SER A 21 -22.83 -57.49 6.24
CA SER A 21 -21.89 -57.59 7.35
C SER A 21 -20.66 -56.70 7.13
N THR A 22 -20.08 -56.71 5.92
CA THR A 22 -18.95 -55.84 5.58
C THR A 22 -19.31 -54.36 5.68
N VAL A 23 -20.52 -53.97 5.29
CA VAL A 23 -21.00 -52.59 5.42
C VAL A 23 -21.20 -52.21 6.89
N ILE A 24 -21.72 -53.12 7.72
CA ILE A 24 -21.88 -52.91 9.16
C ILE A 24 -20.52 -52.77 9.85
N ASP A 25 -19.57 -53.67 9.56
CA ASP A 25 -18.22 -53.62 10.12
C ASP A 25 -17.50 -52.31 9.74
N LYS A 26 -17.66 -51.87 8.48
CA LYS A 26 -17.14 -50.59 8.02
C LYS A 26 -17.77 -49.42 8.77
N LYS A 27 -19.11 -49.40 8.92
CA LYS A 27 -19.81 -48.37 9.69
C LYS A 27 -19.37 -48.33 11.15
N LEU A 28 -19.23 -49.48 11.80
CA LEU A 28 -18.81 -49.59 13.20
C LEU A 28 -17.37 -49.12 13.41
N SER A 29 -16.47 -49.36 12.46
CA SER A 29 -15.09 -48.84 12.51
C SER A 29 -14.98 -47.34 12.21
N GLU A 30 -15.96 -46.76 11.49
CA GLU A 30 -16.06 -45.31 11.24
C GLU A 30 -16.71 -44.55 12.39
N VAL A 31 -17.45 -45.21 13.30
CA VAL A 31 -17.96 -44.58 14.53
C VAL A 31 -16.77 -44.34 15.46
N LYS A 32 -16.12 -43.18 15.28
CA LYS A 32 -15.22 -42.66 16.29
C LYS A 32 -16.04 -42.36 17.55
N PRO A 33 -15.55 -42.72 18.75
CA PRO A 33 -16.19 -42.29 19.99
C PRO A 33 -16.33 -40.77 19.93
N SER A 34 -17.53 -40.29 20.27
CA SER A 34 -17.80 -38.86 20.40
C SER A 34 -16.80 -38.27 21.40
N ASP A 35 -16.53 -36.98 21.30
CA ASP A 35 -15.72 -36.33 22.33
C ASP A 35 -16.44 -36.41 23.70
N GLU A 36 -17.77 -36.53 23.73
CA GLU A 36 -18.54 -36.90 24.93
C GLU A 36 -18.16 -38.27 25.49
N ASP A 37 -18.06 -39.32 24.66
CA ASP A 37 -17.67 -40.66 25.11
C ASP A 37 -16.23 -40.72 25.66
N LYS A 38 -15.39 -39.74 25.30
CA LYS A 38 -14.02 -39.60 25.81
C LYS A 38 -14.00 -38.78 27.09
N ILE A 39 -14.80 -37.72 27.17
CA ILE A 39 -14.96 -36.87 28.35
C ILE A 39 -15.57 -37.66 29.51
N ASP A 40 -16.56 -38.52 29.24
CA ASP A 40 -17.22 -39.36 30.25
C ASP A 40 -16.29 -40.39 30.90
N LYS A 41 -15.14 -40.68 30.29
CA LYS A 41 -14.11 -41.59 30.83
C LYS A 41 -13.08 -40.88 31.69
N LEU A 42 -13.06 -39.55 31.70
CA LEU A 42 -12.12 -38.78 32.50
C LEU A 42 -12.57 -38.73 33.95
N THR A 43 -11.60 -38.75 34.85
CA THR A 43 -11.82 -38.45 36.26
C THR A 43 -12.14 -36.96 36.45
N LEU A 44 -12.71 -36.60 37.60
CA LEU A 44 -13.02 -35.20 37.93
C LEU A 44 -11.79 -34.29 37.85
N GLU A 45 -10.63 -34.78 38.31
CA GLU A 45 -9.38 -34.01 38.29
C GLU A 45 -8.89 -33.77 36.85
N GLU A 46 -8.91 -34.80 36.01
CA GLU A 46 -8.55 -34.68 34.59
C GLU A 46 -9.51 -33.73 33.85
N LEU A 47 -10.80 -33.75 34.19
CA LEU A 47 -11.79 -32.85 33.60
C LEU A 47 -11.55 -31.39 33.99
N GLN A 48 -11.21 -31.12 35.27
CA GLN A 48 -10.87 -29.79 35.75
C GLN A 48 -9.59 -29.26 35.10
N ASP A 49 -8.59 -30.11 34.89
CA ASP A 49 -7.36 -29.72 34.20
C ASP A 49 -7.61 -29.47 32.71
N LEU A 50 -8.46 -30.28 32.06
CA LEU A 50 -8.86 -30.06 30.68
C LEU A 50 -9.64 -28.74 30.52
N GLU A 51 -10.52 -28.39 31.46
CA GLU A 51 -11.22 -27.10 31.50
C GLU A 51 -10.23 -25.93 31.57
N LYS A 52 -9.22 -26.00 32.45
CA LYS A 52 -8.17 -24.97 32.54
C LYS A 52 -7.38 -24.85 31.23
N ILE A 53 -6.98 -25.99 30.63
CA ILE A 53 -6.25 -26.00 29.36
C ILE A 53 -7.10 -25.38 28.24
N ALA A 54 -8.38 -25.75 28.16
CA ALA A 54 -9.30 -25.19 27.19
C ALA A 54 -9.47 -23.67 27.38
N GLY A 55 -9.59 -23.19 28.64
CA GLY A 55 -9.66 -21.77 28.95
C GLY A 55 -8.38 -21.01 28.57
N ILE A 56 -7.20 -21.59 28.82
CA ILE A 56 -5.92 -21.00 28.39
C ILE A 56 -5.83 -20.95 26.86
N ALA A 57 -6.24 -22.02 26.17
CA ALA A 57 -6.22 -22.08 24.71
C ALA A 57 -7.16 -21.02 24.11
N ASP A 58 -8.39 -20.90 24.62
CA ASP A 58 -9.36 -19.89 24.18
C ASP A 58 -8.83 -18.46 24.37
N PHE A 59 -8.25 -18.17 25.55
CA PHE A 59 -7.60 -16.90 25.82
C PHE A 59 -6.44 -16.61 24.84
N MET A 60 -5.58 -17.60 24.58
CA MET A 60 -4.46 -17.46 23.64
C MET A 60 -4.93 -17.21 22.21
N LEU A 61 -5.97 -17.90 21.77
CA LEU A 61 -6.55 -17.73 20.43
C LEU A 61 -7.18 -16.36 20.26
N THR A 62 -7.96 -15.91 21.24
CA THR A 62 -8.58 -14.58 21.25
C THR A 62 -7.50 -13.49 21.20
N LYS A 63 -6.51 -13.56 22.09
CA LYS A 63 -5.40 -12.58 22.13
C LYS A 63 -4.58 -12.57 20.84
N TYR A 64 -4.43 -13.72 20.18
CA TYR A 64 -3.75 -13.80 18.89
C TYR A 64 -4.59 -13.14 17.77
N ALA A 65 -5.90 -13.37 17.75
CA ALA A 65 -6.81 -12.75 16.79
C ALA A 65 -6.75 -11.22 16.88
N ASP A 66 -6.83 -10.66 18.10
CA ASP A 66 -6.72 -9.21 18.34
C ASP A 66 -5.40 -8.64 17.80
N LYS A 67 -4.28 -9.32 18.08
CA LYS A 67 -2.96 -8.90 17.58
C LYS A 67 -2.84 -9.01 16.06
N LYS A 68 -3.45 -10.02 15.46
CA LYS A 68 -3.47 -10.21 14.01
C LYS A 68 -4.25 -9.09 13.33
N GLU A 69 -5.37 -8.67 13.90
CA GLU A 69 -6.14 -7.53 13.42
C GLU A 69 -5.31 -6.24 13.52
N MET A 70 -4.72 -5.95 14.67
CA MET A 70 -3.84 -4.79 14.86
C MET A 70 -2.68 -4.78 13.85
N CYS A 71 -2.04 -5.92 13.60
CA CYS A 71 -0.97 -6.03 12.61
C CYS A 71 -1.47 -5.71 11.19
N SER A 72 -2.70 -6.12 10.85
CA SER A 72 -3.30 -5.83 9.55
C SER A 72 -3.58 -4.32 9.39
N ILE A 73 -4.08 -3.67 10.44
CA ILE A 73 -4.28 -2.22 10.48
C ILE A 73 -2.94 -1.49 10.30
N LEU A 74 -1.90 -1.89 11.05
CA LEU A 74 -0.57 -1.29 10.95
C LEU A 74 0.05 -1.43 9.56
N LYS A 75 -0.10 -2.61 8.93
CA LYS A 75 0.36 -2.82 7.55
C LYS A 75 -0.30 -1.87 6.56
N ASN A 76 -1.61 -1.64 6.71
CA ASN A 76 -2.33 -0.68 5.87
C ASN A 76 -1.77 0.74 6.06
N PHE A 77 -1.55 1.18 7.31
CA PHE A 77 -0.94 2.48 7.57
C PHE A 77 0.47 2.60 6.97
N THR A 78 1.29 1.56 7.10
CA THR A 78 2.62 1.54 6.48
C THR A 78 2.52 1.65 4.96
N SER A 79 1.62 0.91 4.31
CA SER A 79 1.40 1.00 2.86
C SER A 79 1.06 2.42 2.43
N VAL A 80 0.08 3.05 3.09
CA VAL A 80 -0.34 4.42 2.79
C VAL A 80 0.82 5.41 2.94
N ILE A 81 1.62 5.29 4.01
CA ILE A 81 2.78 6.17 4.22
C ILE A 81 3.84 5.96 3.12
N THR A 82 4.15 4.71 2.77
CA THR A 82 5.11 4.40 1.73
C THR A 82 4.66 4.92 0.37
N GLU A 83 3.42 4.61 -0.05
CA GLU A 83 2.83 5.09 -1.30
C GLU A 83 2.82 6.63 -1.37
N THR A 84 2.48 7.28 -0.25
CA THR A 84 2.50 8.76 -0.17
C THR A 84 3.92 9.30 -0.32
N THR A 85 4.89 8.67 0.35
CA THR A 85 6.31 9.08 0.29
C THR A 85 6.86 8.92 -1.12
N ASP A 86 6.55 7.81 -1.79
CA ASP A 86 6.96 7.56 -3.17
C ASP A 86 6.35 8.62 -4.12
N SER A 87 5.05 8.89 -4.00
CA SER A 87 4.38 9.94 -4.81
C SER A 87 4.92 11.35 -4.57
N MET A 88 5.43 11.61 -3.36
CA MET A 88 6.07 12.89 -3.05
C MET A 88 7.45 13.01 -3.72
N GLY A 89 8.16 11.90 -3.91
CA GLY A 89 9.37 11.85 -4.72
C GLY A 89 9.09 12.17 -6.18
N ASP A 90 8.05 11.55 -6.77
CA ASP A 90 7.64 11.83 -8.15
C ASP A 90 7.26 13.32 -8.35
N LEU A 91 6.59 13.92 -7.36
CA LEU A 91 6.24 15.34 -7.40
C LEU A 91 7.47 16.26 -7.32
N ASP A 92 8.50 15.90 -6.53
CA ASP A 92 9.75 16.65 -6.44
C ASP A 92 10.51 16.66 -7.77
N ASP A 93 10.51 15.52 -8.47
CA ASP A 93 11.07 15.40 -9.82
C ASP A 93 10.29 16.27 -10.83
N GLU A 94 8.95 16.26 -10.79
CA GLU A 94 8.11 17.10 -11.66
C GLU A 94 8.34 18.61 -11.41
N ILE A 95 8.43 19.01 -10.14
CA ILE A 95 8.75 20.40 -9.77
C ILE A 95 10.13 20.80 -10.29
N SER A 96 11.12 19.92 -10.14
CA SER A 96 12.48 20.16 -10.61
C SER A 96 12.54 20.34 -12.13
N GLU A 97 11.81 19.51 -12.89
CA GLU A 97 11.70 19.64 -14.35
C GLU A 97 11.08 20.98 -14.76
N LEU A 98 9.99 21.38 -14.09
CA LEU A 98 9.32 22.66 -14.35
C LEU A 98 10.22 23.87 -14.08
N ILE A 99 11.01 23.83 -12.98
CA ILE A 99 11.98 24.87 -12.66
C ILE A 99 13.02 25.00 -13.77
N LEU A 100 13.62 23.89 -14.20
CA LEU A 100 14.62 23.88 -15.27
C LEU A 100 14.04 24.42 -16.60
N SER A 101 12.80 24.03 -16.93
CA SER A 101 12.11 24.54 -18.13
C SER A 101 11.84 26.05 -18.06
N ALA A 102 11.48 26.57 -16.88
CA ALA A 102 11.27 27.99 -16.67
C ALA A 102 12.59 28.78 -16.75
N GLU A 103 13.67 28.26 -16.17
CA GLU A 103 15.01 28.85 -16.23
C GLU A 103 15.52 28.96 -17.68
N ASP A 104 15.41 27.89 -18.48
CA ASP A 104 15.76 27.91 -19.91
C ASP A 104 14.94 28.95 -20.68
N SER A 105 13.63 29.02 -20.42
CA SER A 105 12.74 30.01 -21.04
C SER A 105 13.12 31.45 -20.67
N ILE A 106 13.46 31.71 -19.40
CA ILE A 106 13.95 33.02 -18.94
C ILE A 106 15.28 33.36 -19.59
N SER A 107 16.19 32.39 -19.71
CA SER A 107 17.47 32.59 -20.40
C SER A 107 17.26 33.03 -21.85
N LYS A 108 16.37 32.34 -22.58
CA LYS A 108 16.01 32.72 -23.96
C LYS A 108 15.43 34.13 -24.06
N VAL A 109 14.56 34.52 -23.14
CA VAL A 109 14.00 35.89 -23.10
C VAL A 109 15.09 36.93 -22.85
N LYS A 110 16.03 36.65 -21.93
CA LYS A 110 17.18 37.52 -21.65
C LYS A 110 18.09 37.67 -22.87
N ASP A 111 18.40 36.58 -23.54
CA ASP A 111 19.24 36.60 -24.75
C ASP A 111 18.56 37.41 -25.86
N LEU A 112 17.25 37.21 -26.07
CA LEU A 112 16.47 38.01 -27.02
C LEU A 112 16.47 39.50 -26.65
N HIS A 113 16.30 39.83 -25.37
CA HIS A 113 16.35 41.21 -24.88
C HIS A 113 17.72 41.84 -25.15
N ALA A 114 18.81 41.14 -24.80
CA ALA A 114 20.18 41.60 -25.05
C ALA A 114 20.44 41.80 -26.56
N HIS A 115 20.00 40.87 -27.42
CA HIS A 115 20.09 41.00 -28.87
C HIS A 115 19.29 42.20 -29.41
N ILE A 116 18.09 42.46 -28.88
CA ILE A 116 17.28 43.62 -29.25
C ILE A 116 17.96 44.90 -28.81
N ASP A 117 18.47 44.98 -27.57
CA ASP A 117 19.19 46.14 -27.06
C ASP A 117 20.44 46.43 -27.90
N ASP A 118 21.26 45.40 -28.17
CA ASP A 118 22.46 45.52 -29.00
C ASP A 118 22.15 45.93 -30.43
N LYS A 119 21.07 45.40 -31.03
CA LYS A 119 20.63 45.78 -32.38
C LYS A 119 19.96 47.15 -32.41
N SER A 120 19.35 47.57 -31.30
CA SER A 120 18.79 48.90 -31.10
C SER A 120 19.86 49.99 -30.94
N ASN A 121 21.15 49.64 -30.92
CA ASN A 121 22.27 50.58 -31.19
C ASN A 121 22.18 51.30 -32.55
N PHE A 122 21.12 51.08 -33.33
CA PHE A 122 20.63 52.07 -34.29
C PHE A 122 20.52 53.49 -33.68
N LYS A 123 20.34 53.60 -32.35
CA LYS A 123 20.30 54.86 -31.61
C LYS A 123 21.63 55.64 -31.60
N LYS A 124 22.79 54.98 -31.75
CA LYS A 124 24.10 55.67 -31.77
C LYS A 124 24.43 56.31 -33.13
N LYS A 125 23.64 56.02 -34.17
CA LYS A 125 23.75 56.69 -35.48
C LYS A 125 22.98 58.02 -35.53
N TYR A 126 22.22 58.37 -34.48
CA TYR A 126 21.45 59.62 -34.38
C TYR A 126 21.85 60.48 -33.18
N SER A 127 22.98 60.18 -32.52
CA SER A 127 23.47 60.93 -31.35
C SER A 127 24.16 62.27 -31.69
N ASP A 128 24.28 62.61 -32.97
CA ASP A 128 24.90 63.87 -33.44
C ASP A 128 23.84 64.92 -33.88
N GLY A 129 22.55 64.67 -33.66
CA GLY A 129 21.47 65.62 -33.92
C GLY A 129 21.24 66.58 -32.73
N PRO A 130 20.93 67.87 -32.97
CA PRO A 130 20.92 68.92 -31.94
C PRO A 130 19.86 68.77 -30.82
N ASP A 131 18.99 67.76 -30.88
CA ASP A 131 17.84 67.54 -29.96
C ASP A 131 17.88 66.16 -29.25
N TYR A 132 19.06 65.59 -28.99
CA TYR A 132 19.15 64.32 -28.26
C TYR A 132 19.01 64.52 -26.73
N ASP A 133 17.84 64.19 -26.17
CA ASP A 133 17.60 64.16 -24.72
C ASP A 133 17.65 62.72 -24.18
N GLN A 134 18.69 62.43 -23.40
CA GLN A 134 18.95 61.11 -22.81
C GLN A 134 17.86 60.70 -21.80
N ALA A 135 17.14 61.66 -21.21
CA ALA A 135 16.10 61.41 -20.20
C ALA A 135 14.80 60.82 -20.79
N GLN A 136 14.48 61.10 -22.05
CA GLN A 136 13.24 60.62 -22.69
C GLN A 136 13.34 59.23 -23.29
N THR A 137 14.54 58.67 -23.38
CA THR A 137 14.77 57.41 -24.08
C THR A 137 15.26 56.31 -23.14
N SER A 138 14.66 56.29 -21.94
CA SER A 138 14.87 55.25 -20.94
C SER A 138 14.30 53.93 -21.46
N SER A 139 15.17 52.93 -21.54
CA SER A 139 14.87 51.54 -21.88
C SER A 139 13.70 51.02 -21.05
N ILE A 140 12.76 50.35 -21.71
CA ILE A 140 11.56 49.78 -21.10
C ILE A 140 12.02 48.86 -19.95
N ASN A 141 11.83 49.32 -18.71
CA ASN A 141 12.25 48.59 -17.52
C ASN A 141 11.25 47.47 -17.23
N LEU A 142 11.36 46.36 -17.96
CA LEU A 142 10.57 45.13 -17.73
C LEU A 142 11.20 44.19 -16.69
N THR A 143 12.39 44.52 -16.18
CA THR A 143 13.18 43.68 -15.26
C THR A 143 13.21 44.16 -13.82
N ASN A 144 12.59 45.31 -13.49
CA ASN A 144 12.42 45.71 -12.09
C ASN A 144 11.23 44.97 -11.47
N PHE A 145 11.43 43.69 -11.14
CA PHE A 145 10.55 43.00 -10.21
C PHE A 145 10.75 43.60 -8.81
N VAL A 146 9.94 44.60 -8.44
CA VAL A 146 9.84 45.12 -7.06
C VAL A 146 8.89 44.23 -6.25
N THR A 147 9.07 42.92 -6.35
CA THR A 147 8.49 41.95 -5.42
C THR A 147 9.58 40.96 -5.12
N GLU A 148 10.08 41.00 -3.88
CA GLU A 148 10.94 39.96 -3.33
C GLU A 148 10.25 38.62 -3.50
N ILE A 149 10.78 37.78 -4.39
CA ILE A 149 10.39 36.38 -4.48
C ILE A 149 11.12 35.68 -3.34
N ASN A 150 10.38 35.44 -2.25
CA ASN A 150 10.74 34.66 -1.06
C ASN A 150 11.86 35.23 -0.17
N THR A 151 11.43 35.87 0.92
CA THR A 151 12.19 35.96 2.16
C THR A 151 12.45 34.56 2.76
N VAL A 152 13.68 34.09 2.63
CA VAL A 152 14.50 33.39 3.65
C VAL A 152 14.05 32.03 4.23
N GLU A 153 12.83 31.51 4.02
CA GLU A 153 12.44 30.24 4.69
C GLU A 153 12.89 28.94 3.98
N TYR A 154 13.27 29.00 2.71
CA TYR A 154 13.65 27.78 1.95
C TYR A 154 15.16 27.56 1.77
N GLN A 155 16.01 28.39 2.39
CA GLN A 155 17.46 28.20 2.35
C GLN A 155 18.02 27.89 3.75
N GLN A 156 18.41 26.62 3.93
CA GLN A 156 19.12 26.00 5.08
C GLN A 156 18.24 25.67 6.29
N LYS A 157 18.17 24.41 6.74
CA LYS A 157 19.32 23.58 7.11
C LYS A 157 19.15 22.08 6.79
N SER A 158 19.97 21.62 5.86
CA SER A 158 20.69 20.34 6.02
C SER A 158 21.82 20.59 7.03
N SER A 159 21.79 19.90 8.17
CA SER A 159 22.94 19.67 9.05
C SER A 159 22.56 18.60 10.07
N GLY A 160 23.06 17.38 9.86
CA GLY A 160 22.99 16.34 10.87
C GLY A 160 23.98 16.60 12.02
N HIS A 161 23.56 16.30 13.25
CA HIS A 161 24.51 15.89 14.28
C HIS A 161 23.87 14.98 15.33
N ASN A 162 24.69 14.02 15.76
CA ASN A 162 24.44 12.90 16.66
C ASN A 162 24.29 13.30 18.14
N THR A 163 23.71 12.34 18.89
CA THR A 163 23.96 11.98 20.32
C THR A 163 23.71 13.02 21.42
N ARG A 164 22.77 12.71 22.32
CA ARG A 164 23.07 12.07 23.63
C ARG A 164 21.82 11.43 24.24
#